data_AF-A0A2E9NRI1-F1
#
_entry.id   AF-A0A2E9NRI1-F1
#
_cell.length_a   1.000
_cell.length_b   1.000
_cell.length_c   1.000
_cell.angle_alpha   90.00
_cell.angle_beta   90.00
_cell.angle_gamma   90.00
#
_symmetry.space_group_name_H-M   'P 1'
#
loop_
_entity.id
_entity.type
_entity.pdbx_description
1 polymer ?
#
loop_
_entity_poly.entity_id
_entity_poly.type
_entity_poly.pdbx_seq_one_letter_code
_entity_poly.pdbx_strand_id
1 'polypeptide(L)'
;MAWFWIVLGMLAVLGSITWILPSPVERRQSERRMEALKLGIKVKILTVDDWVKERLYIDRLSQYFIWKDQKLRPASLWRIPGRDDPWTSFPGSKSWDLLSADFSMILKKLPVGIVGVGAENGTVWVALDDARADIEPETIKLLLDEVRSSLTQQ
;
A
#
# COMPACT_ATOMS: atom_id res chain seq x y z
N MET A 1 -6.63 -0.39 -55.53
CA MET A 1 -5.81 0.60 -54.80
C MET A 1 -6.50 1.16 -53.55
N ALA A 2 -7.75 1.66 -53.62
CA ALA A 2 -8.47 2.18 -52.44
C ALA A 2 -8.62 1.16 -51.28
N TRP A 3 -8.78 -0.12 -51.61
CA TRP A 3 -8.90 -1.21 -50.63
C TRP A 3 -7.69 -1.34 -49.69
N PHE A 4 -6.47 -1.10 -50.19
CA PHE A 4 -5.26 -1.18 -49.37
C PHE A 4 -5.26 -0.14 -48.25
N TRP A 5 -5.71 1.08 -48.56
CA TRP A 5 -5.81 2.17 -47.57
C TRP A 5 -6.88 1.94 -46.52
N ILE A 6 -7.98 1.27 -46.88
CA ILE A 6 -9.03 0.87 -45.93
C ILE A 6 -8.48 -0.17 -44.95
N VAL A 7 -7.79 -1.19 -45.45
CA VAL A 7 -7.18 -2.23 -44.60
C VAL A 7 -6.08 -1.63 -43.69
N LEU A 8 -5.26 -0.73 -44.22
CA LEU A 8 -4.21 -0.04 -43.45
C LEU A 8 -4.80 0.86 -42.36
N GLY A 9 -5.86 1.60 -42.67
CA GLY A 9 -6.58 2.41 -41.69
C GLY A 9 -7.21 1.56 -40.58
N MET A 10 -7.80 0.42 -40.93
CA MET A 10 -8.39 -0.50 -39.95
C MET A 10 -7.33 -1.13 -39.04
N LEU A 11 -6.16 -1.50 -39.59
CA LEU A 11 -5.01 -1.98 -38.81
C LEU A 11 -4.44 -0.90 -37.88
N ALA A 12 -4.37 0.35 -38.32
CA ALA A 12 -3.91 1.46 -37.49
C ALA A 12 -4.86 1.70 -36.30
N VAL A 13 -6.17 1.62 -36.53
CA VAL A 13 -7.18 1.77 -35.47
C VAL A 13 -7.14 0.59 -34.49
N LEU A 14 -7.07 -0.64 -35.00
CA LEU A 14 -6.97 -1.85 -34.17
C LEU A 14 -5.67 -1.87 -33.35
N GLY A 15 -4.54 -1.49 -33.95
CA GLY A 15 -3.26 -1.36 -33.25
C GLY A 15 -3.32 -0.31 -32.13
N SER A 16 -3.97 0.82 -32.38
CA SER A 16 -4.16 1.89 -31.38
C SER A 16 -5.03 1.45 -30.20
N ILE A 17 -6.16 0.77 -30.46
CA ILE A 17 -7.06 0.28 -29.40
C ILE A 17 -6.38 -0.79 -28.53
N THR A 18 -5.57 -1.65 -29.14
CA THR A 18 -4.88 -2.73 -28.43
C THR A 18 -3.84 -2.20 -27.43
N TRP A 19 -3.30 -1.00 -27.65
CA TRP A 19 -2.34 -0.34 -26.75
C TRP A 19 -2.97 0.30 -25.52
N ILE A 20 -4.28 0.58 -25.54
CA ILE A 20 -4.98 1.31 -24.47
C ILE A 20 -5.63 0.35 -23.46
N LEU A 21 -5.73 -0.94 -23.78
CA LEU A 21 -6.33 -1.92 -22.89
C LEU A 21 -5.41 -2.16 -21.68
N PRO A 22 -5.88 -1.88 -20.45
CA PRO A 22 -5.11 -2.17 -19.25
C PRO A 22 -4.90 -3.69 -19.18
N SER A 23 -3.69 -4.06 -18.76
CA SER A 23 -3.35 -5.46 -18.55
C SER A 23 -4.30 -6.11 -17.53
N PRO A 24 -4.49 -7.44 -17.55
CA PRO A 24 -5.33 -8.14 -16.58
C PRO A 24 -4.92 -7.87 -15.12
N VAL A 25 -3.63 -7.64 -14.87
CA VAL A 25 -3.09 -7.31 -13.55
C VAL A 25 -3.51 -5.91 -13.10
N GLU A 26 -3.40 -4.91 -13.98
CA GLU A 26 -3.83 -3.54 -13.70
C GLU A 26 -5.34 -3.46 -13.43
N ARG A 27 -6.15 -4.25 -14.15
CA ARG A 27 -7.59 -4.34 -13.89
C ARG A 27 -7.89 -4.79 -12.47
N ARG A 28 -7.28 -5.89 -12.03
CA ARG A 28 -7.44 -6.41 -10.65
C ARG A 28 -6.99 -5.40 -9.60
N GLN A 29 -5.87 -4.71 -9.84
CA GLN A 29 -5.41 -3.65 -8.94
C GLN A 29 -6.41 -2.49 -8.89
N SER A 30 -6.99 -2.09 -10.03
CA SER A 30 -7.99 -1.03 -10.07
C SER A 30 -9.28 -1.42 -9.33
N GLU A 31 -9.74 -2.67 -9.47
CA GLU A 31 -10.92 -3.20 -8.78
C GLU A 31 -10.72 -3.18 -7.27
N ARG A 32 -9.59 -3.69 -6.77
CA ARG A 32 -9.24 -3.67 -5.33
C ARG A 32 -9.16 -2.25 -4.78
N ARG A 33 -8.56 -1.32 -5.51
CA ARG A 33 -8.49 0.09 -5.11
C ARG A 33 -9.88 0.74 -5.08
N MET A 34 -10.74 0.38 -6.03
CA MET A 34 -12.11 0.88 -6.08
C MET A 34 -12.97 0.31 -4.94
N GLU A 35 -12.77 -0.95 -4.57
CA GLU A 35 -13.37 -1.55 -3.37
C GLU A 35 -12.87 -0.90 -2.08
N ALA A 36 -11.56 -0.66 -1.96
CA ALA A 36 -10.98 0.07 -0.84
C ALA A 36 -11.60 1.48 -0.70
N LEU A 37 -11.79 2.19 -1.82
CA LEU A 37 -12.46 3.50 -1.85
C LEU A 37 -13.92 3.42 -1.38
N LYS A 38 -14.67 2.38 -1.78
CA LYS A 38 -16.05 2.15 -1.28
C LYS A 38 -16.09 1.95 0.24
N LEU A 39 -15.03 1.38 0.81
CA LEU A 39 -14.87 1.18 2.26
C LEU A 39 -14.38 2.44 3.00
N GLY A 40 -14.19 3.56 2.30
CA GLY A 40 -13.67 4.81 2.86
C GLY A 40 -12.15 4.87 3.00
N ILE A 41 -11.43 3.91 2.41
CA ILE A 41 -9.97 3.83 2.43
C ILE A 41 -9.44 4.55 1.20
N LYS A 42 -8.50 5.47 1.38
CA LYS A 42 -7.82 6.13 0.28
C LYS A 42 -6.54 5.38 -0.06
N VAL A 43 -6.23 5.26 -1.35
CA VAL A 43 -5.02 4.59 -1.84
C VAL A 43 -4.14 5.61 -2.54
N LYS A 44 -2.86 5.65 -2.19
CA LYS A 44 -1.85 6.48 -2.84
C LYS A 44 -0.62 5.64 -3.14
N ILE A 45 0.04 5.93 -4.25
CA ILE A 45 1.37 5.37 -4.53
C ILE A 45 2.38 6.19 -3.71
N LEU A 46 3.05 5.51 -2.78
CA LEU A 46 4.11 6.07 -1.97
C LEU A 46 5.44 5.81 -2.66
N THR A 47 6.14 6.89 -2.99
CA THR A 47 7.58 6.80 -3.31
C THR A 47 8.31 6.68 -1.99
N VAL A 48 9.07 5.61 -1.88
CA VAL A 48 9.68 5.18 -0.62
C VAL A 48 11.02 5.91 -0.40
N ASP A 49 11.38 6.18 0.86
CA ASP A 49 12.66 6.80 1.20
C ASP A 49 13.85 5.87 0.91
N ASP A 50 15.03 6.45 0.66
CA ASP A 50 16.22 5.69 0.26
C ASP A 50 16.63 4.62 1.29
N TRP A 51 16.45 4.88 2.58
CA TRP A 51 16.70 3.90 3.64
C TRP A 51 15.82 2.64 3.50
N VAL A 52 14.54 2.80 3.14
CA VAL A 52 13.62 1.69 2.96
C VAL A 52 13.86 1.03 1.60
N LYS A 53 14.14 1.80 0.53
CA LYS A 53 14.50 1.27 -0.79
C LYS A 53 15.71 0.33 -0.74
N GLU A 54 16.77 0.72 -0.05
CA GLU A 54 17.97 -0.10 0.13
C GLU A 54 17.69 -1.46 0.78
N ARG A 55 16.65 -1.53 1.62
CA ARG A 55 16.33 -2.71 2.44
C ARG A 55 15.23 -3.58 1.85
N LEU A 56 14.27 -2.98 1.17
CA LEU A 56 13.16 -3.69 0.53
C LEU A 56 13.39 -3.95 -0.96
N TYR A 57 14.34 -3.26 -1.60
CA TYR A 57 14.56 -3.27 -3.04
C TYR A 57 13.28 -2.93 -3.84
N ILE A 58 12.44 -2.04 -3.28
CA ILE A 58 11.17 -1.59 -3.86
C ILE A 58 11.12 -0.06 -3.84
N ASP A 59 10.90 0.53 -5.02
CA ASP A 59 10.85 2.00 -5.18
C ASP A 59 9.47 2.61 -4.91
N ARG A 60 8.41 1.84 -5.18
CA ARG A 60 7.02 2.29 -5.12
C ARG A 60 6.17 1.26 -4.39
N LEU A 61 5.45 1.72 -3.38
CA LEU A 61 4.51 0.90 -2.62
C LEU A 61 3.11 1.50 -2.68
N SER A 62 2.10 0.65 -2.53
CA SER A 62 0.73 1.11 -2.40
C SER A 62 0.44 1.36 -0.93
N GLN A 63 0.14 2.62 -0.61
CA GLN A 63 -0.21 3.07 0.72
C GLN A 63 -1.73 3.20 0.82
N TYR A 64 -2.32 2.37 1.66
CA TYR A 64 -3.73 2.40 2.02
C TYR A 64 -3.87 3.16 3.32
N PHE A 65 -4.73 4.16 3.37
CA PHE A 65 -4.86 5.02 4.54
C PHE A 65 -6.28 5.48 4.80
N ILE A 66 -6.57 5.72 6.07
CA ILE A 66 -7.82 6.33 6.54
C ILE A 66 -7.45 7.59 7.32
N TRP A 67 -8.11 8.69 7.00
CA TRP A 67 -8.01 9.94 7.75
C TRP A 67 -9.10 9.98 8.82
N LYS A 68 -8.72 10.30 10.06
CA LYS A 68 -9.65 10.66 11.14
C LYS A 68 -9.07 11.78 11.98
N ASP A 69 -9.92 12.73 12.37
CA ASP A 69 -9.56 13.88 13.21
C ASP A 69 -9.33 13.48 14.68
N GLN A 70 -8.36 12.59 14.90
CA GLN A 70 -7.93 12.11 16.21
C GLN A 70 -6.44 12.33 16.37
N LYS A 71 -6.02 12.67 17.59
CA LYS A 71 -4.62 12.83 17.94
C LYS A 71 -3.95 11.46 18.04
N LEU A 72 -3.35 11.04 16.94
CA LEU A 72 -2.63 9.79 16.84
C LEU A 72 -1.16 10.01 17.18
N ARG A 73 -0.57 9.02 17.84
CA ARG A 73 0.87 9.00 18.05
C ARG A 73 1.60 8.80 16.72
N PRO A 74 2.54 9.69 16.33
CA PRO A 74 3.27 9.55 15.08
C PRO A 74 4.16 8.30 15.12
N ALA A 75 3.97 7.42 14.14
CA ALA A 75 4.62 6.13 14.05
C ALA A 75 4.92 5.76 12.59
N SER A 76 6.10 5.23 12.33
CA SER A 76 6.44 4.65 11.02
C SER A 76 7.33 3.43 11.23
N LEU A 77 6.74 2.25 11.00
CA LEU A 77 7.40 0.97 11.17
C LEU A 77 7.39 0.20 9.85
N TRP A 78 8.52 -0.42 9.54
CA TRP A 78 8.77 -1.12 8.29
C TRP A 78 9.22 -2.55 8.56
N ARG A 79 8.74 -3.49 7.74
CA ARG A 79 9.06 -4.90 7.83
C ARG A 79 10.23 -5.25 6.92
N ILE A 80 11.42 -5.40 7.48
CA ILE A 80 12.63 -5.85 6.78
C ILE A 80 12.64 -7.38 6.72
N PRO A 81 12.75 -7.99 5.53
CA PRO A 81 12.89 -9.43 5.39
C PRO A 81 14.26 -9.92 5.91
N GLY A 82 14.31 -11.15 6.44
CA GLY A 82 15.57 -11.80 6.83
C GLY A 82 16.09 -11.46 8.24
N ARG A 83 15.24 -10.94 9.12
CA ARG A 83 15.54 -10.71 10.55
C ARG A 83 14.61 -11.52 11.45
N ASP A 84 15.09 -11.90 12.63
CA ASP A 84 14.28 -12.54 13.68
C ASP A 84 13.16 -11.62 14.16
N ASP A 85 13.47 -10.34 14.40
CA ASP A 85 12.49 -9.26 14.54
C ASP A 85 12.46 -8.44 13.25
N PRO A 86 11.45 -8.66 12.38
CA PRO A 86 11.43 -8.04 11.05
C PRO A 86 11.03 -6.57 11.10
N TRP A 87 10.40 -6.10 12.18
CA TRP A 87 9.90 -4.73 12.27
C TRP A 87 10.94 -3.76 12.81
N THR A 88 11.06 -2.61 12.17
CA THR A 88 11.98 -1.55 12.58
C THR A 88 11.38 -0.18 12.32
N SER A 89 11.72 0.78 13.19
CA SER A 89 11.39 2.18 12.98
C SER A 89 12.31 2.79 11.93
N PHE A 90 11.78 3.72 11.14
CA PHE A 90 12.64 4.59 10.35
C PHE A 90 13.54 5.41 11.30
N PRO A 91 14.83 5.64 11.00
CA PRO A 91 15.75 6.33 11.92
C PRO A 91 15.29 7.76 12.28
N GLY A 92 14.59 8.43 11.37
CA GLY A 92 14.00 9.76 11.60
C GLY A 92 12.71 9.73 12.44
N SER A 93 12.04 8.58 12.57
CA SER A 93 10.84 8.45 13.39
C SER A 93 11.20 7.98 14.81
N LYS A 94 10.79 8.74 15.82
CA LYS A 94 10.98 8.40 17.24
C LYS A 94 9.97 7.33 17.70
N SER A 95 9.90 6.21 16.98
CA SER A 95 8.84 5.19 17.11
C SER A 95 9.36 3.83 17.59
N TRP A 96 10.63 3.77 18.04
CA TRP A 96 11.29 2.57 18.52
C TRP A 96 10.61 1.94 19.74
N ASP A 97 10.00 2.74 20.59
CA ASP A 97 9.35 2.26 21.81
C ASP A 97 8.07 1.47 21.52
N LEU A 98 7.42 1.72 20.38
CA LEU A 98 6.26 0.93 19.91
C LEU A 98 6.63 -0.51 19.55
N LEU A 99 7.91 -0.79 19.26
CA LEU A 99 8.38 -2.16 19.00
C LEU A 99 8.46 -3.00 20.27
N SER A 100 8.51 -2.37 21.45
CA SER A 100 8.60 -3.05 22.76
C SER A 100 7.27 -3.14 23.52
N ALA A 101 6.24 -2.43 23.05
CA ALA A 101 4.95 -2.33 23.73
C ALA A 101 3.90 -3.30 23.17
N ASP A 102 2.64 -3.19 23.62
CA ASP A 102 1.50 -3.97 23.14
C ASP A 102 1.31 -3.91 21.62
N PHE A 103 1.77 -2.82 20.99
CA PHE A 103 1.77 -2.66 19.55
C PHE A 103 2.59 -3.74 18.82
N SER A 104 3.61 -4.32 19.47
CA SER A 104 4.39 -5.43 18.93
C SER A 104 3.54 -6.70 18.68
N MET A 105 2.49 -6.92 19.48
CA MET A 105 1.57 -8.04 19.28
C MET A 105 0.75 -7.88 18.00
N ILE A 106 0.39 -6.64 17.66
CA ILE A 106 -0.33 -6.32 16.42
C ILE A 106 0.60 -6.52 15.23
N LEU A 107 1.85 -6.02 15.32
CA LEU A 107 2.87 -6.19 14.29
C LEU A 107 3.14 -7.67 13.96
N LYS A 108 3.08 -8.57 14.96
CA LYS A 108 3.24 -10.02 14.76
C LYS A 108 2.03 -10.67 14.08
N LYS A 109 0.83 -10.11 14.23
CA LYS A 109 -0.40 -10.58 13.56
C LYS A 109 -0.54 -10.09 12.12
N LEU A 110 0.19 -9.03 11.74
CA LEU A 110 0.09 -8.46 10.40
C LEU A 110 0.49 -9.48 9.32
N PRO A 111 -0.31 -9.58 8.23
CA PRO A 111 0.01 -10.44 7.10
C PRO A 111 1.39 -10.13 6.52
N VAL A 112 2.06 -11.16 5.96
CA VAL A 112 3.40 -11.03 5.38
C VAL A 112 3.45 -10.03 4.22
N GLY A 113 2.34 -9.82 3.51
CA GLY A 113 2.24 -8.83 2.44
C GLY A 113 2.26 -7.37 2.91
N ILE A 114 2.07 -7.09 4.21
CA ILE A 114 2.19 -5.74 4.76
C ILE A 114 3.67 -5.45 5.05
N VAL A 115 4.23 -4.47 4.34
CA VAL A 115 5.64 -4.10 4.43
C VAL A 115 5.87 -2.84 5.27
N GLY A 116 4.83 -2.06 5.54
CA GLY A 116 4.92 -0.89 6.39
C GLY A 116 3.60 -0.58 7.08
N VAL A 117 3.67 0.03 8.26
CA VAL A 117 2.53 0.51 9.01
C VAL A 117 2.91 1.79 9.75
N GLY A 118 1.97 2.73 9.84
CA GLY A 118 2.24 3.94 10.57
C GLY A 118 1.01 4.82 10.78
N ALA A 119 1.25 5.89 11.51
CA ALA A 119 0.30 6.97 11.68
C ALA A 119 1.03 8.31 11.64
N GLU A 120 0.46 9.29 10.94
CA GLU A 120 0.99 10.65 10.85
C GLU A 120 -0.16 11.62 10.58
N ASN A 121 -0.16 12.80 11.24
CA ASN A 121 -1.12 13.89 10.98
C ASN A 121 -2.61 13.44 10.97
N GLY A 122 -3.03 12.62 11.93
CA GLY A 122 -4.42 12.10 12.00
C GLY A 122 -4.75 11.02 10.96
N THR A 123 -3.75 10.53 10.24
CA THR A 123 -3.91 9.48 9.24
C THR A 123 -3.25 8.21 9.72
N VAL A 124 -3.94 7.08 9.64
CA VAL A 124 -3.35 5.74 9.81
C VAL A 124 -3.17 5.12 8.45
N TRP A 125 -2.03 4.49 8.22
CA TRP A 125 -1.70 3.90 6.94
C TRP A 125 -1.02 2.53 7.08
N VAL A 126 -1.22 1.70 6.05
CA VAL A 126 -0.46 0.48 5.81
C VAL A 126 0.11 0.54 4.40
N ALA A 127 1.34 0.07 4.24
CA ALA A 127 2.02 -0.04 2.97
C ALA A 127 2.14 -1.51 2.59
N LEU A 128 1.75 -1.83 1.36
CA LEU A 128 1.86 -3.17 0.78
C LEU A 128 2.23 -3.09 -0.70
N ASP A 129 2.81 -4.16 -1.20
CA ASP A 129 3.09 -4.32 -2.63
C ASP A 129 1.86 -4.94 -3.32
N ASP A 130 1.02 -4.10 -3.94
CA ASP A 130 -0.19 -4.51 -4.69
C ASP A 130 0.10 -5.58 -5.77
N ALA A 131 1.34 -5.70 -6.25
CA ALA A 131 1.70 -6.70 -7.25
C ALA A 131 1.95 -8.09 -6.65
N ARG A 132 2.34 -8.15 -5.37
CA ARG A 132 2.73 -9.39 -4.68
C ARG A 132 1.76 -9.80 -3.58
N ALA A 133 1.11 -8.84 -2.95
CA ALA A 133 0.24 -9.07 -1.81
C ALA A 133 -1.17 -9.46 -2.29
N ASP A 134 -1.65 -10.60 -1.79
CA ASP A 134 -3.02 -11.06 -1.98
C ASP A 134 -3.83 -10.79 -0.71
N ILE A 135 -4.07 -9.50 -0.43
CA ILE A 135 -4.80 -9.05 0.75
C ILE A 135 -6.05 -8.31 0.30
N GLU A 136 -7.21 -8.75 0.80
CA GLU A 136 -8.49 -8.14 0.47
C GLU A 136 -8.65 -6.76 1.14
N PRO A 137 -9.34 -5.80 0.49
CA PRO A 137 -9.61 -4.47 1.04
C PRO A 137 -10.32 -4.49 2.40
N GLU A 138 -11.18 -5.47 2.65
CA GLU A 138 -11.87 -5.64 3.94
C GLU A 138 -10.89 -5.96 5.07
N THR A 139 -9.90 -6.82 4.80
CA THR A 139 -8.83 -7.13 5.74
C THR A 139 -7.98 -5.89 6.01
N ILE A 140 -7.64 -5.13 4.97
CA ILE A 140 -6.91 -3.86 5.11
C ILE A 140 -7.67 -2.89 6.03
N LYS A 141 -9.00 -2.81 5.88
CA LYS A 141 -9.85 -1.96 6.74
C LYS A 141 -9.75 -2.36 8.21
N LEU A 142 -9.90 -3.65 8.51
CA LEU A 142 -9.82 -4.18 9.87
C LEU A 142 -8.45 -3.89 10.50
N LEU A 143 -7.38 -4.07 9.74
CA LEU A 143 -6.01 -3.75 10.18
C LEU A 143 -5.84 -2.26 10.46
N LEU A 144 -6.35 -1.38 9.60
CA LEU A 144 -6.28 0.07 9.82
C LEU A 144 -7.07 0.50 11.06
N ASP A 145 -8.23 -0.13 11.32
CA ASP A 145 -9.03 0.12 12.52
C ASP A 145 -8.33 -0.40 13.80
N GLU A 146 -7.69 -1.57 13.75
CA GLU A 146 -6.93 -2.15 14.87
C GLU A 146 -5.69 -1.29 15.18
N VAL A 147 -4.87 -0.97 14.16
CA VAL A 147 -3.69 -0.10 14.30
C VAL A 147 -4.09 1.26 14.87
N ARG A 148 -5.21 1.83 14.41
CA ARG A 148 -5.73 3.08 14.98
C ARG A 148 -6.00 2.93 16.47
N SER A 149 -6.75 1.90 16.87
CA SER A 149 -7.16 1.72 18.27
C SER A 149 -5.98 1.68 19.24
N SER A 150 -4.83 1.20 18.78
CA SER A 150 -3.62 1.09 19.60
C SER A 150 -2.69 2.31 19.53
N LEU A 151 -2.86 3.17 18.53
CA LEU A 151 -2.10 4.43 18.38
C LEU A 151 -2.88 5.66 18.87
N THR A 152 -4.18 5.51 19.18
CA THR A 152 -4.96 6.55 19.85
C THR A 152 -4.39 6.79 21.24
N GLN A 153 -3.90 8.00 21.50
CA GLN A 153 -3.51 8.43 22.84
C GLN A 153 -4.78 8.59 23.68
N GLN A 154 -4.90 7.85 24.79
CA GLN A 154 -5.88 8.14 25.85
C GLN A 154 -5.54 9.46 26.54
#